data_AF-A0A3M1ZLI9-F1
#
_entry.id   AF-A0A3M1ZLI9-F1
#
_cell.length_a   1.000
_cell.length_b   1.000
_cell.length_c   1.000
_cell.angle_alpha   90.00
_cell.angle_beta   90.00
_cell.angle_gamma   90.00
#
_symmetry.space_group_name_H-M   'P 1'
#
loop_
_entity.id
_entity.type
_entity.pdbx_description
1 polymer ?
#
loop_
_entity_poly.entity_id
_entity_poly.type
_entity_poly.pdbx_seq_one_letter_code
_entity_poly.pdbx_strand_id
1 'polypeptide(L)'
;MARGLGRRLPKRTGGRVGALLSGIFRRLPAFPATGVGPADRALRLARRKARGFSWRIRAALLRHGKAIAGREFLLRRLTWTSLYGYGLLAGALRLAALARAGGDTAGAARALAAFAAEARAHRPGLVAARTREERAVLEAARD
;
A
#
# COMPACT_ATOMS: atom_id res chain seq x y z
N MET A 1 -8.35 42.67 -22.90
CA MET A 1 -7.30 41.79 -22.35
C MET A 1 -7.62 41.45 -20.90
N ALA A 2 -8.13 40.24 -20.61
CA ALA A 2 -8.50 39.81 -19.27
C ALA A 2 -7.58 38.68 -18.81
N ARG A 3 -6.66 38.97 -17.89
CA ARG A 3 -5.78 37.98 -17.23
C ARG A 3 -5.88 38.20 -15.72
N GLY A 4 -6.23 37.14 -14.98
CA GLY A 4 -6.04 37.12 -13.52
C GLY A 4 -7.16 36.54 -12.66
N LEU A 5 -7.84 35.46 -13.07
CA LEU A 5 -8.63 34.66 -12.12
C LEU A 5 -7.70 33.77 -11.30
N GLY A 6 -7.01 34.37 -10.34
CA GLY A 6 -6.31 33.66 -9.26
C GLY A 6 -7.34 32.96 -8.37
N ARG A 7 -7.70 31.71 -8.72
CA ARG A 7 -8.49 30.85 -7.87
C ARG A 7 -7.75 30.67 -6.54
N ARG A 8 -8.31 31.26 -5.49
CA ARG A 8 -7.88 31.08 -4.10
C ARG A 8 -7.99 29.59 -3.77
N LEU A 9 -6.84 28.91 -3.73
CA LEU A 9 -6.70 27.63 -3.05
C LEU A 9 -7.05 27.84 -1.56
N PRO A 10 -7.98 27.06 -0.97
CA PRO A 10 -8.29 27.18 0.43
C PRO A 10 -7.05 26.88 1.28
N LYS A 11 -6.60 27.90 2.00
CA LYS A 11 -5.50 27.81 2.96
C LYS A 11 -5.87 26.84 4.09
N ARG A 12 -5.17 25.71 4.10
CA ARG A 12 -4.37 25.26 5.25
C ARG A 12 -5.14 24.82 6.51
N THR A 13 -5.60 23.57 6.50
CA THR A 13 -5.69 22.69 7.70
C THR A 13 -4.45 21.80 7.83
N GLY A 14 -3.29 22.31 7.42
CA GLY A 14 -1.98 21.71 7.68
C GLY A 14 -1.46 22.05 9.08
N GLY A 15 -2.27 21.84 10.11
CA GLY A 15 -1.80 21.86 11.50
C GLY A 15 -0.97 20.63 11.80
N ARG A 16 -0.12 20.69 12.84
CA ARG A 16 0.87 19.71 13.34
C ARG A 16 0.60 18.21 13.08
N VAL A 17 -0.67 17.79 13.00
CA VAL A 17 -1.14 16.46 12.60
C VAL A 17 -0.65 16.02 11.21
N GLY A 18 -0.64 16.91 10.21
CA GLY A 18 -0.15 16.59 8.86
C GLY A 18 1.36 16.33 8.81
N ALA A 19 2.13 17.01 9.66
CA ALA A 19 3.57 16.80 9.82
C ALA A 19 3.89 15.52 10.64
N LEU A 20 3.06 15.20 11.63
CA LEU A 20 3.15 13.94 12.40
C LEU A 20 2.86 12.72 11.52
N LEU A 21 1.81 12.78 10.69
CA LEU A 21 1.49 11.71 9.75
C LEU A 21 2.58 11.56 8.68
N SER A 22 3.16 12.65 8.17
CA SER A 22 4.22 12.55 7.16
C SER A 22 5.50 11.87 7.69
N GLY A 23 5.83 12.10 8.97
CA GLY A 23 6.97 11.50 9.68
C GLY A 23 6.85 10.00 9.92
N ILE A 24 5.70 9.52 10.41
CA ILE A 24 5.46 8.09 10.72
C ILE A 24 5.61 7.20 9.48
N PHE A 25 5.19 7.70 8.32
CA PHE A 25 5.25 6.92 7.08
C PHE A 25 6.58 7.09 6.30
N ARG A 26 7.55 7.90 6.78
CA ARG A 26 8.76 8.27 6.01
C ARG A 26 9.82 7.16 6.00
N ARG A 27 9.74 6.19 6.91
CA ARG A 27 10.64 5.03 6.94
C ARG A 27 9.82 3.75 7.14
N LEU A 28 9.43 3.11 6.04
CA LEU A 28 9.08 1.69 6.13
C LEU A 28 10.33 0.95 6.64
N PRO A 29 10.23 0.14 7.70
CA PRO A 29 11.38 -0.62 8.20
C PRO A 29 11.99 -1.45 7.07
N ALA A 30 13.31 -1.63 7.12
CA ALA A 30 13.98 -2.52 6.19
C ALA A 30 13.41 -3.93 6.40
N PHE A 31 12.92 -4.54 5.31
CA PHE A 31 12.49 -5.93 5.37
C PHE A 31 13.76 -6.79 5.45
N PRO A 32 13.82 -7.77 6.37
CA PRO A 32 15.02 -8.60 6.53
C PRO A 32 15.28 -9.41 5.25
N ALA A 33 16.55 -9.65 4.95
CA ALA A 33 16.92 -10.69 3.99
C ALA A 33 16.94 -12.02 4.73
N THR A 34 16.25 -13.02 4.17
CA THR A 34 16.11 -14.34 4.82
C THR A 34 17.07 -15.37 4.26
N GLY A 35 17.65 -15.13 3.07
CA GLY A 35 18.49 -16.10 2.37
C GLY A 35 17.68 -17.22 1.70
N VAL A 36 16.36 -17.27 1.91
CA VAL A 36 15.46 -18.26 1.33
C VAL A 36 14.77 -17.63 0.12
N GLY A 37 15.18 -18.04 -1.08
CA GLY A 37 14.75 -17.41 -2.34
C GLY A 37 13.23 -17.19 -2.49
N PRO A 38 12.36 -18.17 -2.17
CA PRO A 38 10.91 -17.97 -2.17
C PRO A 38 10.41 -16.96 -1.12
N ALA A 39 10.98 -16.98 0.09
CA ALA A 39 10.62 -16.03 1.16
C ALA A 39 11.04 -14.61 0.78
N ASP A 40 12.25 -14.41 0.27
CA ASP A 40 12.74 -13.09 -0.18
C ASP A 40 11.91 -12.52 -1.33
N ARG A 41 11.43 -13.38 -2.25
CA ARG A 41 10.49 -12.97 -3.31
C ARG A 41 9.17 -12.47 -2.73
N ALA A 42 8.62 -13.17 -1.74
CA ALA A 42 7.40 -12.76 -1.05
C ALA A 42 7.60 -11.46 -0.25
N LEU A 43 8.73 -11.29 0.44
CA LEU A 43 9.08 -10.06 1.17
C LEU A 43 9.19 -8.85 0.25
N ARG A 44 9.79 -9.02 -0.94
CA ARG A 44 9.81 -7.95 -1.96
C ARG A 44 8.40 -7.55 -2.38
N LEU A 45 7.50 -8.51 -2.55
CA LEU A 45 6.10 -8.23 -2.89
C LEU A 45 5.37 -7.55 -1.73
N ALA A 46 5.56 -8.02 -0.49
CA ALA A 46 5.02 -7.41 0.72
C ALA A 46 5.46 -5.95 0.85
N ARG A 47 6.75 -5.67 0.62
CA ARG A 47 7.31 -4.31 0.62
C ARG A 47 6.64 -3.40 -0.43
N ARG A 48 6.39 -3.91 -1.64
CA ARG A 48 5.67 -3.16 -2.68
C ARG A 48 4.22 -2.85 -2.24
N LYS A 49 3.52 -3.83 -1.66
CA LYS A 49 2.15 -3.65 -1.13
C LYS A 49 2.13 -2.63 0.02
N ALA A 50 3.08 -2.70 0.96
CA ALA A 50 3.20 -1.77 2.08
C ALA A 50 3.51 -0.32 1.62
N ARG A 51 4.36 -0.15 0.60
CA ARG A 51 4.59 1.15 -0.04
C ARG A 51 3.31 1.69 -0.68
N GLY A 52 2.60 0.86 -1.44
CA GLY A 52 1.34 1.22 -2.07
C GLY A 52 0.26 1.60 -1.04
N PHE A 53 0.14 0.84 0.05
CA PHE A 53 -0.73 1.17 1.19
C PHE A 53 -0.36 2.52 1.80
N SER A 54 0.92 2.73 2.13
CA SER A 54 1.41 3.97 2.74
C SER A 54 1.15 5.19 1.87
N TRP A 55 1.31 5.05 0.55
CA TRP A 55 1.02 6.13 -0.38
C TRP A 55 -0.48 6.40 -0.51
N ARG A 56 -1.30 5.35 -0.62
CA ARG A 56 -2.76 5.49 -0.71
C ARG A 56 -3.37 6.08 0.54
N ILE A 57 -2.93 5.67 1.73
CA ILE A 57 -3.45 6.21 2.99
C ILE A 57 -3.05 7.67 3.16
N ARG A 58 -1.83 8.07 2.77
CA ARG A 58 -1.42 9.47 2.71
C ARG A 58 -2.29 10.28 1.76
N ALA A 59 -2.48 9.81 0.53
CA ALA A 59 -3.32 10.48 -0.46
C ALA A 59 -4.78 10.60 0.04
N ALA A 60 -5.31 9.55 0.66
CA ALA A 60 -6.64 9.53 1.25
C ALA A 60 -6.78 10.54 2.40
N LEU A 61 -5.80 10.60 3.30
CA LEU A 61 -5.78 11.54 4.41
C LEU A 61 -5.62 12.99 3.95
N LEU A 62 -4.78 13.25 2.93
CA LEU A 62 -4.63 14.59 2.35
C LEU A 62 -5.92 15.07 1.66
N ARG A 63 -6.64 14.16 0.99
CA ARG A 63 -7.86 14.51 0.24
C ARG A 63 -9.10 14.62 1.12
N HIS A 64 -9.26 13.69 2.07
CA HIS A 64 -10.50 13.55 2.84
C HIS A 64 -10.36 13.99 4.30
N GLY A 65 -9.13 14.16 4.81
CA GLY A 65 -8.89 14.52 6.21
C GLY A 65 -9.62 13.56 7.16
N LYS A 66 -10.39 14.13 8.09
CA LYS A 66 -11.21 13.36 9.06
C LYS A 66 -12.39 12.63 8.42
N ALA A 67 -12.86 13.05 7.24
CA ALA A 67 -13.99 12.44 6.55
C ALA A 67 -13.65 11.09 5.86
N ILE A 68 -12.40 10.61 6.01
CA ILE A 68 -12.00 9.29 5.51
C ILE A 68 -12.81 8.15 6.14
N ALA A 69 -13.29 8.33 7.38
CA ALA A 69 -14.09 7.35 8.10
C ALA A 69 -15.39 6.97 7.36
N GLY A 70 -16.01 7.93 6.66
CA GLY A 70 -17.21 7.68 5.86
C GLY A 70 -16.96 7.09 4.47
N ARG A 71 -15.71 6.72 4.14
CA ARG A 71 -15.33 6.18 2.83
C ARG A 71 -15.09 4.68 2.90
N GLU A 72 -16.14 3.92 3.17
CA GLU A 72 -16.11 2.46 3.37
C GLU A 72 -15.41 1.70 2.23
N PHE A 73 -15.68 2.06 0.96
CA PHE A 73 -15.03 1.41 -0.19
C PHE A 73 -13.52 1.70 -0.28
N LEU A 74 -13.09 2.87 0.19
CA LEU A 74 -11.66 3.23 0.22
C LEU A 74 -10.98 2.47 1.37
N LEU A 75 -11.59 2.45 2.54
CA LEU A 75 -11.11 1.73 3.71
C LEU A 75 -11.03 0.22 3.42
N ARG A 76 -12.07 -0.38 2.83
CA ARG A 76 -12.07 -1.80 2.42
C ARG A 76 -10.89 -2.13 1.49
N ARG A 77 -10.56 -1.25 0.53
CA ARG A 77 -9.41 -1.42 -0.37
C ARG A 77 -8.05 -1.28 0.34
N LEU A 78 -7.95 -0.35 1.29
CA LEU A 78 -6.78 -0.22 2.15
C LEU A 78 -6.58 -1.48 3.00
N THR A 79 -7.65 -2.01 3.59
CA THR A 79 -7.65 -3.24 4.39
C THR A 79 -7.20 -4.45 3.58
N TRP A 80 -7.71 -4.64 2.36
CA TRP A 80 -7.22 -5.74 1.51
C TRP A 80 -5.73 -5.60 1.21
N THR A 81 -5.27 -4.37 0.93
CA THR A 81 -3.85 -4.13 0.65
C THR A 81 -2.97 -4.42 1.86
N SER A 82 -3.40 -4.04 3.07
CA SER A 82 -2.68 -4.34 4.31
C SER A 82 -2.70 -5.82 4.63
N LEU A 83 -3.84 -6.50 4.46
CA LEU A 83 -4.00 -7.93 4.71
C LEU A 83 -3.05 -8.77 3.84
N TYR A 84 -3.03 -8.53 2.52
CA TYR A 84 -2.08 -9.22 1.64
C TYR A 84 -0.63 -8.89 1.98
N GLY A 85 -0.33 -7.63 2.32
CA GLY A 85 1.01 -7.23 2.74
C GLY A 85 1.47 -7.98 3.99
N TYR A 86 0.60 -8.09 5.00
CA TYR A 86 0.86 -8.80 6.24
C TYR A 86 0.97 -10.30 6.03
N GLY A 87 0.04 -10.92 5.28
CA GLY A 87 0.08 -12.36 5.00
C GLY A 87 1.36 -12.79 4.26
N LEU A 88 1.84 -11.98 3.31
CA LEU A 88 3.11 -12.23 2.62
C LEU A 88 4.31 -12.13 3.57
N LEU A 89 4.29 -11.15 4.48
CA LEU A 89 5.35 -10.98 5.47
C LEU A 89 5.37 -12.16 6.44
N ALA A 90 4.22 -12.52 7.01
CA ALA A 90 4.11 -13.64 7.95
C ALA A 90 4.50 -14.97 7.31
N GLY A 91 4.00 -15.26 6.10
CA GLY A 91 4.33 -16.49 5.38
C GLY A 91 5.81 -16.58 5.00
N ALA A 92 6.43 -15.46 4.61
CA ALA A 92 7.86 -15.43 4.32
C ALA A 92 8.72 -15.65 5.58
N LEU A 93 8.38 -15.01 6.70
CA LEU A 93 9.10 -15.20 7.96
C LEU A 93 8.95 -16.63 8.50
N ARG A 94 7.75 -17.21 8.39
CA ARG A 94 7.52 -18.62 8.74
C ARG A 94 8.36 -19.56 7.89
N LEU A 95 8.39 -19.35 6.56
CA LEU A 95 9.20 -20.17 5.65
C LEU A 95 10.69 -20.05 5.97
N ALA A 96 11.17 -18.84 6.23
CA ALA A 96 12.55 -18.59 6.62
C ALA A 96 12.91 -19.28 7.95
N ALA A 97 12.03 -19.21 8.95
CA ALA A 97 12.22 -19.89 10.23
C ALA A 97 12.28 -21.42 10.05
N LEU A 98 11.38 -21.97 9.24
CA LEU A 98 11.35 -23.42 8.94
C LEU A 98 12.62 -23.88 8.22
N ALA A 99 13.10 -23.11 7.25
CA ALA A 99 14.34 -23.40 6.54
C ALA A 99 15.56 -23.37 7.48
N ARG A 100 15.62 -22.40 8.38
CA ARG A 100 16.68 -22.29 9.41
C ARG A 100 16.66 -23.45 10.40
N ALA A 101 15.49 -24.02 10.65
CA ALA A 101 15.33 -25.20 11.50
C ALA A 101 15.61 -26.53 10.75
N GLY A 102 15.97 -26.48 9.45
CA GLY A 102 16.22 -27.67 8.64
C GLY A 102 14.98 -28.49 8.29
N GLY A 103 13.77 -27.92 8.43
CA GLY A 103 12.52 -28.62 8.11
C GLY A 103 12.21 -28.67 6.61
N ASP A 104 11.26 -29.54 6.21
CA ASP A 104 10.75 -29.56 4.84
C ASP A 104 10.02 -28.26 4.50
N THR A 105 10.57 -27.52 3.54
CA THR A 105 10.05 -26.22 3.10
C THR A 105 9.14 -26.30 1.89
N ALA A 106 9.03 -27.45 1.21
CA ALA A 106 8.36 -27.57 -0.09
C ALA A 106 6.87 -27.22 0.00
N GLY A 107 6.16 -27.73 1.02
CA GLY A 107 4.75 -27.41 1.26
C GLY A 107 4.53 -25.93 1.56
N ALA A 108 5.30 -25.37 2.48
CA ALA A 108 5.21 -23.98 2.88
C ALA A 108 5.57 -23.02 1.73
N ALA A 109 6.57 -23.35 0.91
CA ALA A 109 6.95 -22.59 -0.27
C ALA A 109 5.85 -22.58 -1.33
N ARG A 110 5.19 -23.72 -1.58
CA ARG A 110 4.05 -23.82 -2.52
C ARG A 110 2.86 -22.98 -2.04
N ALA A 111 2.49 -23.10 -0.77
CA ALA A 111 1.41 -22.30 -0.19
C ALA A 111 1.70 -20.79 -0.28
N LEU A 112 2.93 -20.37 0.04
CA LEU A 112 3.35 -18.98 -0.07
C LEU A 112 3.34 -18.49 -1.53
N ALA A 113 3.73 -19.34 -2.49
CA ALA A 113 3.69 -19.00 -3.90
C ALA A 113 2.25 -18.83 -4.41
N ALA A 114 1.33 -19.70 -4.01
CA ALA A 114 -0.10 -19.59 -4.32
C ALA A 114 -0.68 -18.30 -3.75
N PHE A 115 -0.44 -18.01 -2.47
CA PHE A 115 -0.88 -16.77 -1.84
C PHE A 115 -0.27 -15.53 -2.51
N ALA A 116 1.00 -15.59 -2.92
CA ALA A 116 1.65 -14.50 -3.64
C ALA A 116 1.07 -14.30 -5.05
N ALA A 117 0.65 -15.37 -5.74
CA ALA A 117 -0.04 -15.27 -7.01
C ALA A 117 -1.41 -14.60 -6.83
N GLU A 118 -2.19 -15.04 -5.84
CA GLU A 118 -3.47 -14.43 -5.49
C GLU A 118 -3.30 -12.94 -5.13
N ALA A 119 -2.31 -12.61 -4.30
CA ALA A 119 -2.01 -11.24 -3.93
C ALA A 119 -1.63 -10.37 -5.13
N ARG A 120 -0.99 -10.92 -6.18
CA ARG A 120 -0.70 -10.19 -7.44
C ARG A 120 -1.95 -10.02 -8.29
N ALA A 121 -2.75 -11.07 -8.41
CA ALA A 121 -4.00 -11.07 -9.15
C ALA A 121 -5.04 -10.13 -8.53
N HIS A 122 -4.97 -9.93 -7.20
CA HIS A 122 -5.75 -8.93 -6.50
C HIS A 122 -5.34 -7.52 -6.95
N ARG A 123 -6.01 -7.08 -8.01
CA ARG A 123 -6.14 -5.68 -8.34
C ARG A 123 -7.16 -5.11 -7.35
N PRO A 124 -6.77 -4.22 -6.42
CA PRO A 124 -7.78 -3.50 -5.66
C PRO A 124 -8.62 -2.80 -6.73
N GLY A 125 -9.90 -3.19 -6.84
CA GLY A 125 -10.76 -2.75 -7.92
C GLY A 125 -10.54 -1.28 -8.17
N LEU A 126 -9.96 -0.96 -9.33
CA LEU A 126 -10.19 0.33 -9.93
C LEU A 126 -11.71 0.31 -10.13
N VAL A 127 -12.44 0.90 -9.17
CA VAL A 127 -13.64 1.62 -9.59
C VAL A 127 -13.09 2.51 -10.68
N ALA A 128 -13.38 2.12 -11.93
CA ALA A 128 -13.13 2.94 -13.09
C ALA A 128 -13.56 4.32 -12.66
N ALA A 129 -12.58 5.22 -12.50
CA ALA A 129 -12.74 6.57 -12.01
C ALA A 129 -14.06 7.11 -12.56
N ARG A 130 -15.12 7.02 -11.74
CA ARG A 130 -16.49 7.26 -12.25
C ARG A 130 -16.67 8.76 -12.42
N THR A 131 -15.86 9.54 -11.71
CA THR A 131 -15.75 10.98 -11.86
C THR A 131 -14.56 11.35 -12.73
N ARG A 132 -14.77 12.29 -13.66
CA ARG A 132 -13.74 12.90 -14.51
C ARG A 132 -12.49 13.33 -13.73
N GLU A 133 -12.68 13.73 -12.47
CA GLU A 133 -11.62 14.13 -11.56
C GLU A 133 -10.69 12.97 -11.15
N GLU A 134 -11.20 11.75 -10.97
CA GLU A 134 -10.39 10.60 -10.59
C GLU A 134 -9.51 10.09 -11.76
N ARG A 135 -9.91 10.34 -13.02
CA ARG A 135 -9.08 10.06 -14.21
C ARG A 135 -7.94 11.07 -14.34
N ALA A 136 -8.23 12.36 -14.17
CA ALA A 136 -7.24 13.43 -14.27
C ALA A 136 -6.08 13.27 -13.26
N VAL A 137 -6.36 12.74 -12.06
CA VAL A 137 -5.34 12.50 -11.04
C VAL A 137 -4.48 11.26 -11.33
N LEU A 138 -5.02 10.25 -12.02
CA LEU A 138 -4.26 9.07 -12.44
C LEU A 138 -3.38 9.38 -13.67
N GLU A 139 -3.83 10.29 -14.54
CA GLU A 139 -3.03 10.80 -15.67
C GLU A 139 -1.92 11.75 -15.20
N ALA A 140 -2.21 12.70 -14.31
CA ALA A 140 -1.20 13.61 -13.74
C ALA A 140 -0.14 12.93 -12.84
N ALA A 141 -0.30 11.64 -12.54
CA ALA A 141 0.66 10.85 -11.77
C ALA A 141 1.43 9.83 -12.63
N ARG A 142 1.20 9.83 -13.95
CA ARG A 142 1.86 8.94 -14.92
C ARG A 142 2.98 9.62 -15.71
N ASP A 143 2.99 10.96 -15.73
CA ASP A 143 4.08 11.80 -16.21
C ASP A 143 5.05 12.15 -15.07
#